data_AF-A0ABD3PTW1-F1
#
_entry.id   AF-A0ABD3PTW1-F1
#
_cell.length_a   1.000
_cell.length_b   1.000
_cell.length_c   1.000
_cell.angle_alpha   90.00
_cell.angle_beta   90.00
_cell.angle_gamma   90.00
#
_symmetry.space_group_name_H-M   'P 1'
#
loop_
_entity.id
_entity.type
_entity.pdbx_description
1 polymer ?
#
loop_
_entity_poly.entity_id
_entity_poly.type
_entity_poly.pdbx_seq_one_letter_code
_entity_poly.pdbx_strand_id
1 'polypeptide(L)'
;MGLYNIILNQTTITLRETQYDIQYPQSATCIICLLFLQVNLQLFTLRRIDQSSPVAVIYINIFTMFSVATRSIASTTARRAASRSSYGIRAASSAAARNVASAPIALTALALVASTVVATASVDSRATVHCEKLPVYGVPGTNRERTFLAVKPDGVQRGLVGDIIARFEKRGYKLVGLKMVWPTMEMAQTHYKDLSKKPFFPSLCKFFSSGPIICMCWEGKDIIKQGRQMLGETQPLASKPGSIRGDYSIDLGRNICHGSDSPEAAAHELEMWFPEGVNDWGKTVDSWVYES
;
A
#
# COMPACT_ATOMS: atom_id res chain seq x y z
N MET A 1 -37.08 -3.12 24.82
CA MET A 1 -36.79 -2.10 25.85
C MET A 1 -36.00 -2.75 26.96
N GLY A 2 -34.73 -2.39 27.09
CA GLY A 2 -33.87 -2.78 28.20
C GLY A 2 -32.71 -1.80 28.26
N LEU A 3 -32.79 -0.84 29.18
CA LEU A 3 -31.73 0.14 29.46
C LEU A 3 -30.84 -0.45 30.55
N TYR A 4 -29.55 -0.57 30.30
CA TYR A 4 -28.56 -0.86 31.34
C TYR A 4 -27.80 0.43 31.66
N ASN A 5 -28.01 0.96 32.87
CA ASN A 5 -27.26 2.10 33.39
C ASN A 5 -26.08 1.57 34.22
N ILE A 6 -24.86 1.91 33.81
CA ILE A 6 -23.67 1.76 34.64
C ILE A 6 -23.19 3.17 34.97
N ILE A 7 -23.24 3.53 36.26
CA ILE A 7 -22.79 4.83 36.76
C ILE A 7 -21.30 4.75 37.08
N LEU A 8 -20.48 5.46 36.30
CA LEU A 8 -19.12 5.85 36.67
C LEU A 8 -18.98 7.35 36.43
N ASN A 9 -18.32 8.03 37.36
CA ASN A 9 -18.17 9.49 37.46
C ASN A 9 -18.04 10.23 36.12
N GLN A 10 -19.01 11.11 35.86
CA GLN A 10 -18.97 12.31 35.01
C GLN A 10 -18.34 12.17 33.61
N THR A 11 -18.89 11.34 32.73
CA THR A 11 -19.02 11.64 31.28
C THR A 11 -20.10 10.73 30.68
N THR A 12 -21.22 11.30 30.24
CA THR A 12 -22.29 10.55 29.56
C THR A 12 -21.93 10.34 28.09
N ILE A 13 -21.57 9.12 27.69
CA ILE A 13 -21.44 8.75 26.27
C ILE A 13 -22.71 8.00 25.86
N THR A 14 -23.51 8.61 25.00
CA THR A 14 -24.72 8.00 24.42
C THR A 14 -24.34 7.26 23.14
N LEU A 15 -24.26 5.92 23.18
CA LEU A 15 -24.13 5.11 21.97
C LEU A 15 -25.53 4.79 21.42
N ARG A 16 -25.88 5.35 20.26
CA ARG A 16 -27.03 4.88 19.46
C ARG A 16 -26.55 3.73 18.57
N GLU A 17 -27.24 2.60 18.60
CA GLU A 17 -27.09 1.57 17.57
C GLU A 17 -27.58 2.14 16.22
N THR A 18 -26.64 2.46 15.33
CA THR A 18 -26.94 2.59 13.90
C THR A 18 -26.78 1.22 13.27
N GLN A 19 -27.90 0.64 12.87
CA GLN A 19 -27.98 -0.60 12.11
C GLN A 19 -27.44 -0.33 10.70
N TYR A 20 -26.15 -0.65 10.46
CA TYR A 20 -25.59 -0.72 9.11
C TYR A 20 -25.50 -2.19 8.68
N ASP A 21 -26.37 -2.54 7.75
CA ASP A 21 -26.37 -3.82 7.03
C ASP A 21 -25.21 -3.77 6.02
N ILE A 22 -24.11 -4.48 6.31
CA ILE A 22 -22.96 -4.61 5.42
C ILE A 22 -22.79 -6.09 5.08
N GLN A 23 -23.34 -6.49 3.93
CA GLN A 23 -22.99 -7.74 3.25
C GLN A 23 -21.59 -7.62 2.64
N TYR A 24 -20.58 -8.19 3.30
CA TYR A 24 -19.35 -8.63 2.64
C TYR A 24 -18.97 -10.03 3.14
N PRO A 25 -18.43 -10.92 2.28
CA PRO A 25 -18.06 -12.27 2.68
C PRO A 25 -16.83 -12.18 3.58
N GLN A 26 -17.03 -12.30 4.89
CA GLN A 26 -15.94 -12.33 5.86
C GLN A 26 -15.12 -13.60 5.65
N SER A 27 -13.96 -13.46 5.03
CA SER A 27 -12.93 -14.50 5.09
C SER A 27 -12.53 -14.68 6.56
N ALA A 28 -12.33 -15.93 6.98
CA ALA A 28 -12.03 -16.28 8.38
C ALA A 28 -10.82 -15.51 8.96
N THR A 29 -9.94 -15.01 8.09
CA THR A 29 -8.79 -14.17 8.42
C THR A 29 -9.19 -12.82 9.04
N CYS A 30 -10.32 -12.24 8.61
CA CYS A 30 -10.79 -10.93 9.09
C CYS A 30 -11.33 -11.02 10.54
N ILE A 31 -12.04 -12.11 10.86
CA ILE A 31 -12.56 -12.37 12.21
C ILE A 31 -11.40 -12.63 13.19
N ILE A 32 -10.38 -13.38 12.77
CA ILE A 32 -9.20 -13.66 13.61
C ILE A 32 -8.44 -12.36 13.92
N CYS A 33 -8.24 -11.48 12.94
CA CYS A 33 -7.60 -10.18 13.17
C CYS A 33 -8.40 -9.27 14.09
N LEU A 34 -9.73 -9.21 13.94
CA LEU A 34 -10.60 -8.43 14.83
C LEU A 34 -10.60 -8.96 16.26
N LEU A 35 -10.62 -10.29 16.45
CA LEU A 35 -10.48 -10.92 17.76
C LEU A 35 -9.09 -10.64 18.38
N PHE A 36 -8.02 -10.67 17.57
CA PHE A 36 -6.67 -10.35 18.05
C PHE A 36 -6.53 -8.89 18.48
N LEU A 37 -7.12 -7.96 17.73
CA LEU A 37 -7.11 -6.53 18.06
C LEU A 37 -7.89 -6.26 19.34
N GLN A 38 -9.05 -6.91 19.51
CA GLN A 38 -9.90 -6.78 20.69
C GLN A 38 -9.24 -7.38 21.95
N VAL A 39 -8.52 -8.50 21.81
CA VAL A 39 -7.73 -9.09 22.90
C VAL A 39 -6.58 -8.18 23.32
N ASN A 40 -5.87 -7.56 22.39
CA ASN A 40 -4.76 -6.66 22.72
C ASN A 40 -5.24 -5.35 23.39
N LEU A 41 -6.39 -4.82 22.99
CA LEU A 41 -7.01 -3.66 23.63
C LEU A 41 -7.44 -3.97 25.09
N GLN A 42 -7.93 -5.18 25.35
CA GLN A 42 -8.30 -5.61 26.70
C GLN A 42 -7.08 -5.92 27.58
N LEU A 43 -6.02 -6.52 27.04
CA LEU A 43 -4.74 -6.72 27.75
C LEU A 43 -4.07 -5.40 28.13
N PHE A 44 -4.17 -4.36 27.29
CA PHE A 44 -3.69 -3.02 27.62
C PHE A 44 -4.46 -2.41 28.80
N THR A 45 -5.77 -2.65 28.87
CA THR A 45 -6.64 -2.17 29.95
C THR A 45 -6.35 -2.90 31.28
N LEU A 46 -6.06 -4.21 31.24
CA LEU A 46 -5.76 -5.03 32.42
C LEU A 46 -4.39 -4.72 33.06
N ARG A 47 -3.42 -4.19 32.30
CA ARG A 47 -2.11 -3.78 32.84
C ARG A 47 -2.18 -2.56 33.77
N ARG A 48 -3.31 -1.86 33.85
CA ARG A 48 -3.52 -0.70 34.74
C ARG A 48 -4.32 -1.00 36.00
N ILE A 49 -4.74 -2.24 36.23
CA ILE A 49 -5.56 -2.63 37.38
C ILE A 49 -4.68 -3.39 38.38
N ASP A 50 -4.81 -3.05 39.67
CA ASP A 50 -4.17 -3.75 40.78
C ASP A 50 -4.57 -5.24 40.78
N GLN A 51 -3.57 -6.12 40.62
CA GLN A 51 -3.75 -7.56 40.42
C GLN A 51 -4.20 -8.32 41.68
N SER A 52 -4.24 -7.64 42.83
CA SER A 52 -4.71 -8.22 44.10
C SER A 52 -6.23 -8.11 44.30
N SER A 53 -6.94 -7.39 43.42
CA SER A 53 -8.39 -7.23 43.51
C SER A 53 -9.16 -8.50 43.16
N PRO A 54 -10.22 -8.87 43.91
CA PRO A 54 -11.08 -10.02 43.60
C PRO A 54 -11.74 -9.92 42.21
N VAL A 55 -11.90 -8.70 41.67
CA VAL A 55 -12.40 -8.48 40.31
C VAL A 55 -11.36 -8.92 39.27
N ALA A 56 -10.08 -8.63 39.48
CA ALA A 56 -9.01 -9.03 38.56
C ALA A 56 -8.87 -10.56 38.47
N VAL A 57 -9.05 -11.27 39.59
CA VAL A 57 -8.99 -12.74 39.66
C VAL A 57 -10.14 -13.39 38.87
N ILE A 58 -11.34 -12.81 38.92
CA ILE A 58 -12.49 -13.29 38.12
C ILE A 58 -12.23 -13.08 36.62
N TYR A 59 -11.70 -11.92 36.23
CA TYR A 59 -11.35 -11.63 34.83
C TYR A 59 -10.24 -12.55 34.29
N ILE A 60 -9.21 -12.84 35.10
CA ILE A 60 -8.13 -13.77 34.71
C ILE A 60 -8.68 -15.18 34.51
N ASN A 61 -9.56 -15.68 35.39
CA ASN A 61 -10.15 -17.01 35.25
C ASN A 61 -11.05 -17.13 34.00
N ILE A 62 -11.86 -16.11 33.71
CA ILE A 62 -12.68 -16.06 32.49
C ILE A 62 -11.78 -16.01 31.24
N PHE A 63 -10.71 -15.22 31.25
CA PHE A 63 -9.76 -15.12 30.13
C PHE A 63 -8.98 -16.43 29.90
N THR A 64 -8.63 -17.15 30.97
CA THR A 64 -7.97 -18.46 30.88
C THR A 64 -8.90 -19.51 30.26
N MET A 65 -10.17 -19.50 30.66
CA MET A 65 -11.22 -20.34 30.04
C MET A 65 -11.42 -20.03 28.56
N PHE A 66 -11.48 -18.75 28.17
CA PHE A 66 -11.59 -18.34 26.76
C PHE A 66 -10.32 -18.67 25.94
N SER A 67 -9.13 -18.61 26.54
CA SER A 67 -7.87 -18.98 25.90
C SER A 67 -7.74 -20.49 25.65
N VAL A 68 -8.33 -21.32 26.51
CA VAL A 68 -8.41 -22.78 26.29
C VAL A 68 -9.45 -23.10 25.20
N ALA A 69 -10.58 -22.38 25.18
CA ALA A 69 -11.60 -22.53 24.15
C ALA A 69 -11.11 -22.10 22.75
N THR A 70 -10.34 -21.00 22.63
CA THR A 70 -9.77 -20.56 21.35
C THR A 70 -8.68 -21.49 20.83
N ARG A 71 -7.88 -22.12 21.70
CA ARG A 71 -6.94 -23.20 21.31
C ARG A 71 -7.68 -24.43 20.80
N SER A 72 -8.80 -24.81 21.43
CA SER A 72 -9.62 -25.94 21.01
C SER A 72 -10.27 -25.70 19.64
N ILE A 73 -10.81 -24.50 19.40
CA ILE A 73 -11.43 -24.11 18.12
C ILE A 73 -10.38 -23.95 17.02
N ALA A 74 -9.25 -23.29 17.29
CA ALA A 74 -8.13 -23.19 16.34
C ALA A 74 -7.57 -24.58 15.95
N SER A 75 -7.53 -25.53 16.89
CA SER A 75 -7.13 -26.91 16.60
C SER A 75 -8.14 -27.67 15.72
N THR A 76 -9.41 -27.27 15.75
CA THR A 76 -10.49 -27.93 14.99
C THR A 76 -10.63 -27.34 13.58
N THR A 77 -10.45 -26.02 13.42
CA THR A 77 -10.37 -25.37 12.09
C THR A 77 -9.06 -25.67 11.38
N ALA A 78 -7.94 -25.78 12.09
CA ALA A 78 -6.68 -26.28 11.51
C ALA A 78 -6.82 -27.74 11.02
N ARG A 79 -7.52 -28.61 11.77
CA ARG A 79 -7.84 -29.98 11.32
C ARG A 79 -8.77 -30.01 10.11
N ARG A 80 -9.74 -29.10 10.01
CA ARG A 80 -10.65 -28.98 8.84
C ARG A 80 -9.98 -28.36 7.60
N ALA A 81 -8.98 -27.48 7.78
CA ALA A 81 -8.14 -26.98 6.68
C ALA A 81 -7.19 -28.08 6.17
N ALA A 82 -6.60 -28.88 7.07
CA ALA A 82 -5.84 -30.08 6.73
C ALA A 82 -6.70 -31.16 6.03
N SER A 83 -8.00 -31.26 6.37
CA SER A 83 -8.93 -32.18 5.69
C SER A 83 -9.38 -31.71 4.30
N ARG A 84 -9.23 -30.42 3.97
CA ARG A 84 -9.49 -29.88 2.60
C ARG A 84 -8.27 -30.02 1.69
N SER A 85 -7.06 -29.95 2.24
CA SER A 85 -5.81 -30.28 1.53
C SER A 85 -5.75 -31.76 1.09
N SER A 86 -6.45 -32.66 1.79
CA SER A 86 -6.48 -34.09 1.48
C SER A 86 -7.38 -34.49 0.29
N TYR A 87 -8.22 -33.59 -0.24
CA TYR A 87 -9.03 -33.89 -1.43
C TYR A 87 -8.19 -33.83 -2.73
N GLY A 88 -7.23 -32.88 -2.80
CA GLY A 88 -6.26 -32.81 -3.90
C GLY A 88 -5.19 -33.91 -3.83
N ILE A 89 -4.83 -34.35 -2.63
CA ILE A 89 -3.86 -35.45 -2.42
C ILE A 89 -4.50 -36.81 -2.75
N ARG A 90 -5.81 -36.99 -2.53
CA ARG A 90 -6.50 -38.26 -2.87
C ARG A 90 -6.53 -38.55 -4.37
N ALA A 91 -6.65 -37.53 -5.22
CA ALA A 91 -6.63 -37.70 -6.68
C ALA A 91 -5.23 -38.11 -7.22
N ALA A 92 -4.15 -37.62 -6.60
CA ALA A 92 -2.78 -38.06 -6.93
C ALA A 92 -2.46 -39.46 -6.36
N SER A 93 -3.08 -39.85 -5.24
CA SER A 93 -2.83 -41.14 -4.59
C SER A 93 -3.44 -42.36 -5.31
N SER A 94 -4.52 -42.21 -6.09
CA SER A 94 -5.14 -43.35 -6.79
C SER A 94 -4.39 -43.82 -8.03
N ALA A 95 -3.50 -42.98 -8.59
CA ALA A 95 -2.64 -43.36 -9.71
C ALA A 95 -1.36 -44.08 -9.22
N ALA A 96 -0.76 -43.61 -8.12
CA ALA A 96 0.45 -44.20 -7.55
C ALA A 96 0.20 -45.51 -6.78
N ALA A 97 -0.98 -45.68 -6.17
CA ALA A 97 -1.29 -46.88 -5.36
C ALA A 97 -1.39 -48.19 -6.15
N ARG A 98 -1.54 -48.14 -7.50
CA ARG A 98 -1.66 -49.36 -8.31
C ARG A 98 -0.33 -50.07 -8.58
N ASN A 99 0.80 -49.42 -8.39
CA ASN A 99 2.13 -50.01 -8.66
C ASN A 99 2.90 -50.44 -7.39
N VAL A 100 2.30 -50.35 -6.20
CA VAL A 100 2.99 -50.63 -4.92
C VAL A 100 2.61 -52.00 -4.31
N ALA A 101 1.68 -52.74 -4.93
CA ALA A 101 1.18 -54.00 -4.37
C ALA A 101 2.17 -55.18 -4.40
N SER A 102 3.41 -55.01 -4.90
CA SER A 102 4.40 -56.09 -5.01
C SER A 102 5.83 -55.73 -4.55
N ALA A 103 6.05 -54.56 -3.92
CA ALA A 103 7.40 -54.16 -3.49
C ALA A 103 7.66 -54.42 -1.99
N PRO A 104 8.86 -54.87 -1.59
CA PRO A 104 9.20 -55.14 -0.19
C PRO A 104 9.24 -53.85 0.65
N ILE A 105 8.84 -53.99 1.93
CA ILE A 105 8.47 -52.96 2.92
C ILE A 105 9.51 -51.82 3.08
N ALA A 106 10.77 -52.04 2.73
CA ALA A 106 11.82 -51.02 2.77
C ALA A 106 11.66 -49.91 1.71
N LEU A 107 11.04 -50.20 0.56
CA LEU A 107 10.88 -49.22 -0.53
C LEU A 107 9.71 -48.24 -0.28
N THR A 108 8.70 -48.68 0.49
CA THR A 108 7.53 -47.89 0.87
C THR A 108 7.85 -46.76 1.86
N ALA A 109 8.86 -46.94 2.72
CA ALA A 109 9.28 -45.91 3.67
C ALA A 109 9.96 -44.71 2.97
N LEU A 110 10.75 -44.97 1.91
CA LEU A 110 11.41 -43.92 1.13
C LEU A 110 10.41 -43.08 0.31
N ALA A 111 9.39 -43.73 -0.25
CA ALA A 111 8.34 -43.06 -1.04
C ALA A 111 7.44 -42.15 -0.18
N LEU A 112 7.18 -42.53 1.08
CA LEU A 112 6.37 -41.71 1.98
C LEU A 112 7.11 -40.44 2.43
N VAL A 113 8.42 -40.55 2.70
CA VAL A 113 9.27 -39.39 3.06
C VAL A 113 9.39 -38.42 1.89
N ALA A 114 9.56 -38.92 0.66
CA ALA A 114 9.57 -38.09 -0.55
C ALA A 114 8.24 -37.34 -0.76
N SER A 115 7.11 -37.96 -0.40
CA SER A 115 5.77 -37.34 -0.51
C SER A 115 5.53 -36.24 0.52
N THR A 116 6.05 -36.38 1.74
CA THR A 116 5.96 -35.34 2.79
C THR A 116 6.86 -34.14 2.52
N VAL A 117 8.03 -34.33 1.90
CA VAL A 117 8.92 -33.21 1.52
C VAL A 117 8.30 -32.36 0.40
N VAL A 118 7.53 -32.97 -0.50
CA VAL A 118 6.84 -32.26 -1.60
C VAL A 118 5.62 -31.47 -1.11
N ALA A 119 4.95 -31.91 -0.03
CA ALA A 119 3.75 -31.24 0.49
C ALA A 119 4.02 -29.98 1.32
N THR A 120 5.23 -29.83 1.90
CA THR A 120 5.63 -28.60 2.63
C THR A 120 6.27 -27.55 1.74
N ALA A 121 6.51 -27.87 0.47
CA ALA A 121 7.02 -26.94 -0.54
C ALA A 121 5.90 -26.31 -1.37
N SER A 122 4.70 -26.09 -0.80
CA SER A 122 3.83 -25.02 -1.29
C SER A 122 4.40 -23.69 -0.78
N VAL A 123 5.56 -23.32 -1.29
CA VAL A 123 6.12 -21.98 -1.18
C VAL A 123 5.01 -21.03 -1.63
N ASP A 124 4.71 -20.04 -0.80
CA ASP A 124 3.80 -18.93 -1.12
C ASP A 124 4.27 -18.29 -2.44
N SER A 125 3.75 -18.79 -3.56
CA SER A 125 3.99 -18.23 -4.88
C SER A 125 3.09 -17.01 -5.03
N ARG A 126 3.21 -16.04 -4.13
CA ARG A 126 3.08 -14.66 -4.57
C ARG A 126 4.18 -14.51 -5.59
N ALA A 127 3.82 -14.62 -6.87
CA ALA A 127 4.72 -14.33 -7.96
C ALA A 127 5.26 -12.93 -7.71
N THR A 128 6.45 -12.84 -7.12
CA THR A 128 7.27 -11.65 -7.18
C THR A 128 7.56 -11.51 -8.66
N VAL A 129 6.76 -10.69 -9.35
CA VAL A 129 6.98 -10.35 -10.74
C VAL A 129 8.38 -9.76 -10.76
N HIS A 130 9.34 -10.57 -11.19
CA HIS A 130 10.75 -10.24 -11.14
C HIS A 130 10.93 -9.01 -12.05
N CYS A 131 11.25 -7.87 -11.46
CA CYS A 131 11.44 -6.63 -12.19
C CYS A 131 12.93 -6.36 -12.29
N GLU A 132 13.42 -6.12 -13.51
CA GLU A 132 14.78 -5.63 -13.72
C GLU A 132 14.97 -4.28 -13.01
N LYS A 133 16.13 -4.11 -12.38
CA LYS A 133 16.49 -2.86 -11.71
C LYS A 133 16.89 -1.83 -12.76
N LEU A 134 16.24 -0.67 -12.75
CA LEU A 134 16.49 0.39 -13.71
C LEU A 134 17.27 1.57 -13.10
N PRO A 135 17.91 2.42 -13.93
CA PRO A 135 18.30 3.75 -13.50
C PRO A 135 17.11 4.50 -12.88
N VAL A 136 17.35 5.43 -11.95
CA VAL A 136 16.27 6.16 -11.25
C VAL A 136 15.33 6.84 -12.25
N TYR A 137 15.88 7.33 -13.36
CA TYR A 137 15.17 7.98 -14.46
C TYR A 137 14.57 7.03 -15.51
N GLY A 138 14.70 5.72 -15.32
CA GLY A 138 14.10 4.72 -16.21
C GLY A 138 14.78 4.66 -17.57
N VAL A 139 14.02 4.28 -18.60
CA VAL A 139 14.51 4.14 -19.98
C VAL A 139 13.66 5.04 -20.90
N PRO A 140 14.16 6.22 -21.31
CA PRO A 140 13.44 7.15 -22.18
C PRO A 140 12.95 6.50 -23.48
N GLY A 141 11.77 6.94 -23.96
CA GLY A 141 11.19 6.42 -25.21
C GLY A 141 10.62 4.99 -25.13
N THR A 142 10.57 4.38 -23.96
CA THR A 142 9.96 3.06 -23.72
C THR A 142 8.77 3.16 -22.78
N ASN A 143 8.09 2.03 -22.50
CA ASN A 143 7.10 1.97 -21.42
C ASN A 143 7.71 2.02 -20.01
N ARG A 144 9.05 2.11 -19.91
CA ARG A 144 9.81 2.28 -18.67
C ARG A 144 10.40 3.70 -18.55
N GLU A 145 9.95 4.66 -19.37
CA GLU A 145 10.29 6.08 -19.19
C GLU A 145 9.76 6.58 -17.85
N ARG A 146 10.50 7.47 -17.17
CA ARG A 146 10.09 8.08 -15.90
C ARG A 146 10.11 9.60 -15.95
N THR A 147 9.23 10.21 -15.16
CA THR A 147 9.21 11.65 -14.94
C THR A 147 9.22 11.98 -13.46
N PHE A 148 9.77 13.13 -13.10
CA PHE A 148 9.57 13.71 -11.78
C PHE A 148 8.30 14.56 -11.79
N LEU A 149 7.50 14.42 -10.73
CA LEU A 149 6.33 15.25 -10.48
C LEU A 149 6.34 15.71 -9.03
N ALA A 150 6.04 16.98 -8.79
CA ALA A 150 5.86 17.49 -7.44
C ALA A 150 4.50 18.14 -7.24
N VAL A 151 3.81 17.82 -6.14
CA VAL A 151 2.73 18.68 -5.61
C VAL A 151 3.38 19.77 -4.79
N LYS A 152 3.19 21.02 -5.20
CA LYS A 152 3.77 22.23 -4.57
C LYS A 152 3.08 22.55 -3.24
N PRO A 153 3.63 23.46 -2.41
CA PRO A 153 3.07 23.74 -1.09
C PRO A 153 1.60 24.16 -1.11
N ASP A 154 1.18 24.93 -2.11
CA ASP A 154 -0.21 25.32 -2.32
C ASP A 154 -1.12 24.14 -2.65
N GLY A 155 -0.65 23.15 -3.43
CA GLY A 155 -1.39 21.91 -3.69
C GLY A 155 -1.57 21.06 -2.43
N VAL A 156 -0.53 20.98 -1.59
CA VAL A 156 -0.59 20.25 -0.32
C VAL A 156 -1.53 20.94 0.67
N GLN A 157 -1.39 22.26 0.87
CA GLN A 157 -2.23 23.04 1.78
C GLN A 157 -3.71 23.00 1.42
N ARG A 158 -4.03 22.81 0.13
CA ARG A 158 -5.40 22.70 -0.37
C ARG A 158 -5.96 21.28 -0.37
N GLY A 159 -5.20 20.29 0.10
CA GLY A 159 -5.64 18.90 0.18
C GLY A 159 -5.74 18.18 -1.17
N LEU A 160 -5.05 18.65 -2.21
CA LEU A 160 -5.18 18.12 -3.58
C LEU A 160 -4.24 16.95 -3.91
N VAL A 161 -3.50 16.43 -2.92
CA VAL A 161 -2.52 15.35 -3.12
C VAL A 161 -3.20 14.09 -3.67
N GLY A 162 -4.31 13.67 -3.05
CA GLY A 162 -5.04 12.48 -3.49
C GLY A 162 -5.62 12.64 -4.90
N ASP A 163 -6.19 13.80 -5.20
CA ASP A 163 -6.76 14.08 -6.53
C ASP A 163 -5.71 14.03 -7.64
N ILE A 164 -4.52 14.60 -7.39
CA ILE A 164 -3.43 14.59 -8.36
C ILE A 164 -2.92 13.17 -8.58
N ILE A 165 -2.62 12.41 -7.51
CA ILE A 165 -2.18 11.02 -7.62
C ILE A 165 -3.20 10.18 -8.39
N ALA A 166 -4.48 10.31 -8.03
CA ALA A 166 -5.56 9.56 -8.66
C ALA A 166 -5.65 9.78 -10.18
N ARG A 167 -5.29 10.96 -10.70
CA ARG A 167 -5.28 11.21 -12.16
C ARG A 167 -4.26 10.34 -12.88
N PHE A 168 -3.06 10.20 -12.31
CA PHE A 168 -1.99 9.39 -12.89
C PHE A 168 -2.26 7.90 -12.74
N GLU A 169 -2.75 7.46 -11.57
CA GLU A 169 -3.12 6.06 -11.35
C GLU A 169 -4.23 5.60 -12.30
N LYS A 170 -5.32 6.38 -12.41
CA LYS A 170 -6.46 6.08 -13.29
C LYS A 170 -6.08 6.07 -14.77
N ARG A 171 -5.07 6.85 -15.16
CA ARG A 171 -4.53 6.84 -16.53
C ARG A 171 -3.77 5.56 -16.87
N GLY A 172 -3.31 4.81 -15.85
CA GLY A 172 -2.57 3.57 -16.02
C GLY A 172 -1.07 3.69 -15.71
N TYR A 173 -0.57 4.88 -15.37
CA TYR A 173 0.83 5.07 -15.00
C TYR A 173 1.19 4.36 -13.68
N LYS A 174 2.48 4.07 -13.51
CA LYS A 174 2.99 3.33 -12.36
C LYS A 174 3.75 4.26 -11.42
N LEU A 175 3.33 4.33 -10.16
CA LEU A 175 4.05 5.05 -9.12
C LEU A 175 5.23 4.20 -8.66
N VAL A 176 6.45 4.73 -8.79
CA VAL A 176 7.68 4.02 -8.41
C VAL A 176 8.43 4.72 -7.27
N GLY A 177 8.17 6.01 -7.06
CA GLY A 177 8.71 6.79 -5.94
C GLY A 177 7.69 7.77 -5.40
N LEU A 178 7.60 7.91 -4.08
CA LEU A 178 6.72 8.85 -3.39
C LEU A 178 7.36 9.25 -2.06
N LYS A 179 7.51 10.55 -1.80
CA LYS A 179 7.84 11.06 -0.46
C LYS A 179 7.31 12.47 -0.23
N MET A 180 6.96 12.75 1.02
CA MET A 180 6.73 14.12 1.48
C MET A 180 8.04 14.67 2.04
N VAL A 181 8.40 15.88 1.62
CA VAL A 181 9.60 16.58 2.10
C VAL A 181 9.27 18.05 2.31
N TRP A 182 10.00 18.69 3.22
CA TRP A 182 10.03 20.15 3.32
C TRP A 182 11.34 20.63 2.69
N PRO A 183 11.32 21.18 1.46
CA PRO A 183 12.54 21.56 0.77
C PRO A 183 13.27 22.69 1.49
N THR A 184 14.60 22.60 1.57
CA THR A 184 15.40 23.76 1.94
C THR A 184 15.45 24.77 0.78
N MET A 185 15.91 25.99 1.07
CA MET A 185 16.10 27.00 0.04
C MET A 185 17.12 26.55 -1.01
N GLU A 186 18.20 25.91 -0.59
CA GLU A 186 19.25 25.37 -1.46
C GLU A 186 18.70 24.28 -2.38
N MET A 187 17.84 23.40 -1.87
CA MET A 187 17.17 22.39 -2.69
C MET A 187 16.27 23.06 -3.74
N ALA A 188 15.50 24.09 -3.37
CA ALA A 188 14.67 24.81 -4.33
C ALA A 188 15.52 25.52 -5.42
N GLN A 189 16.65 26.11 -5.03
CA GLN A 189 17.57 26.79 -5.94
C GLN A 189 18.25 25.82 -6.91
N THR A 190 18.70 24.65 -6.44
CA THR A 190 19.27 23.61 -7.29
C THR A 190 18.23 23.09 -8.27
N HIS A 191 17.00 22.82 -7.82
CA HIS A 191 15.92 22.34 -8.68
C HIS A 191 15.56 23.36 -9.79
N TYR A 192 15.54 24.66 -9.48
CA TYR A 192 15.24 25.72 -10.44
C TYR A 192 16.47 26.42 -11.03
N LYS A 193 17.65 25.78 -11.01
CA LYS A 193 18.93 26.41 -11.37
C LYS A 193 18.91 27.08 -12.75
N ASP A 194 18.24 26.48 -13.73
CA ASP A 194 18.13 27.01 -15.10
C ASP A 194 17.34 28.33 -15.16
N LEU A 195 16.53 28.61 -14.15
CA LEU A 195 15.76 29.84 -14.00
C LEU A 195 16.49 30.90 -13.17
N SER A 196 17.72 30.65 -12.70
CA SER A 196 18.47 31.56 -11.81
C SER A 196 18.61 33.01 -12.31
N LYS A 197 18.61 33.22 -13.63
CA LYS A 197 18.68 34.54 -14.25
C LYS A 197 17.32 35.24 -14.40
N LYS A 198 16.21 34.58 -14.06
CA LYS A 198 14.86 35.13 -14.18
C LYS A 198 14.52 35.99 -12.96
N PRO A 199 13.82 37.12 -13.12
CA PRO A 199 13.54 38.04 -12.02
C PRO A 199 12.66 37.41 -10.92
N PHE A 200 11.86 36.39 -11.26
CA PHE A 200 11.00 35.67 -10.33
C PHE A 200 11.69 34.50 -9.61
N PHE A 201 12.96 34.20 -9.91
CA PHE A 201 13.66 33.06 -9.30
C PHE A 201 13.73 33.11 -7.76
N PRO A 202 14.06 34.26 -7.12
CA PRO A 202 14.11 34.33 -5.66
C PRO A 202 12.75 34.05 -5.00
N SER A 203 11.67 34.59 -5.57
CA SER A 203 10.31 34.38 -5.04
C SER A 203 9.81 32.97 -5.30
N LEU A 204 10.17 32.37 -6.44
CA LEU A 204 9.89 30.97 -6.76
C LEU A 204 10.56 30.03 -5.75
N CYS A 205 11.85 30.20 -5.48
CA CYS A 205 12.57 29.36 -4.53
C CYS A 205 12.03 29.53 -3.10
N LYS A 206 11.74 30.77 -2.70
CA LYS A 206 11.13 31.07 -1.40
C LYS A 206 9.75 30.42 -1.26
N PHE A 207 8.94 30.45 -2.32
CA PHE A 207 7.64 29.81 -2.32
C PHE A 207 7.76 28.29 -2.25
N PHE A 208 8.62 27.68 -3.07
CA PHE A 208 8.77 26.23 -3.14
C PHE A 208 9.31 25.63 -1.83
N SER A 209 10.11 26.39 -1.07
CA SER A 209 10.62 26.02 0.26
C SER A 209 9.73 26.47 1.44
N SER A 210 8.59 27.11 1.18
CA SER A 210 7.72 27.66 2.25
C SER A 210 6.85 26.63 2.97
N GLY A 211 6.80 25.38 2.48
CA GLY A 211 5.96 24.33 3.05
C GLY A 211 6.29 22.94 2.51
N PRO A 212 5.56 21.91 2.96
CA PRO A 212 5.76 20.55 2.48
C PRO A 212 5.38 20.42 1.01
N ILE A 213 6.12 19.60 0.28
CA ILE A 213 5.80 19.15 -1.08
C ILE A 213 5.67 17.63 -1.10
N ILE A 214 4.98 17.11 -2.12
CA ILE A 214 4.97 15.67 -2.41
C ILE A 214 5.81 15.44 -3.67
N CYS A 215 6.96 14.79 -3.52
CA CYS A 215 7.80 14.34 -4.62
C CYS A 215 7.32 12.97 -5.10
N MET A 216 7.17 12.81 -6.40
CA MET A 216 6.76 11.57 -7.05
C MET A 216 7.64 11.23 -8.25
N CYS A 217 7.83 9.95 -8.47
CA CYS A 217 8.37 9.39 -9.69
C CYS A 217 7.31 8.50 -10.33
N TRP A 218 6.89 8.86 -11.53
CA TRP A 218 5.91 8.13 -12.33
C TRP A 218 6.58 7.48 -13.53
N GLU A 219 6.24 6.22 -13.80
CA GLU A 219 6.75 5.42 -14.90
C GLU A 219 5.64 5.09 -15.91
N GLY A 220 5.98 5.15 -17.21
CA GLY A 220 5.16 4.65 -18.30
C GLY A 220 5.48 5.27 -19.65
N LYS A 221 4.87 4.74 -20.72
CA LYS A 221 5.07 5.25 -22.09
C LYS A 221 4.70 6.73 -22.21
N ASP A 222 5.61 7.53 -22.79
CA ASP A 222 5.51 8.98 -22.99
C ASP A 222 5.13 9.76 -21.72
N ILE A 223 5.45 9.24 -20.51
CA ILE A 223 4.98 9.82 -19.25
C ILE A 223 5.42 11.28 -19.08
N ILE A 224 6.59 11.68 -19.60
CA ILE A 224 7.05 13.07 -19.50
C ILE A 224 6.11 13.99 -20.27
N LYS A 225 5.90 13.70 -21.55
CA LYS A 225 5.03 14.48 -22.43
C LYS A 225 3.58 14.45 -21.98
N GLN A 226 3.05 13.26 -21.70
CA GLN A 226 1.66 13.07 -21.28
C GLN A 226 1.41 13.65 -19.89
N GLY A 227 2.37 13.52 -18.98
CA GLY A 227 2.31 14.15 -17.65
C GLY A 227 2.16 15.65 -17.77
N ARG A 228 2.97 16.33 -18.60
CA ARG A 228 2.83 17.77 -18.87
C ARG A 228 1.45 18.14 -19.43
N GLN A 229 0.92 17.35 -20.36
CA GLN A 229 -0.43 17.56 -20.89
C GLN A 229 -1.51 17.40 -19.82
N MET A 230 -1.38 16.41 -18.94
CA MET A 230 -2.31 16.19 -17.81
C MET A 230 -2.22 17.31 -16.77
N LEU A 231 -1.03 17.86 -16.52
CA LEU A 231 -0.86 19.02 -15.65
C LEU A 231 -1.57 20.26 -16.22
N GLY A 232 -1.51 20.45 -17.54
CA GLY A 232 -1.96 21.66 -18.21
C GLY A 232 -0.85 22.69 -18.35
N GLU A 233 -1.17 23.82 -18.99
CA GLU A 233 -0.23 24.90 -19.25
C GLU A 233 0.35 25.50 -17.95
N THR A 234 1.53 26.10 -18.01
CA THR A 234 2.15 26.72 -16.82
C THR A 234 1.26 27.84 -16.26
N GLN A 235 0.61 28.61 -17.13
CA GLN A 235 -0.42 29.59 -16.80
C GLN A 235 -1.78 28.87 -16.62
N PRO A 236 -2.37 28.85 -15.41
CA PRO A 236 -3.63 28.13 -15.21
C PRO A 236 -4.79 28.64 -16.06
N LEU A 237 -4.89 29.95 -16.27
CA LEU A 237 -5.94 30.54 -17.12
C LEU A 237 -5.81 30.17 -18.61
N ALA A 238 -4.67 29.64 -19.04
CA ALA A 238 -4.48 29.08 -20.38
C ALA A 238 -4.68 27.55 -20.42
N SER A 239 -4.85 26.91 -19.25
CA SER A 239 -5.06 25.48 -19.14
C SER A 239 -6.50 25.11 -19.47
N LYS A 240 -6.69 23.99 -20.18
CA LYS A 240 -8.03 23.51 -20.55
C LYS A 240 -8.72 22.83 -19.36
N PRO A 241 -10.05 22.92 -19.25
CA PRO A 241 -10.82 22.08 -18.32
C PRO A 241 -10.49 20.60 -18.50
N GLY A 242 -10.38 19.86 -17.39
CA GLY A 242 -9.92 18.47 -17.36
C GLY A 242 -8.42 18.30 -17.15
N SER A 243 -7.61 19.36 -17.29
CA SER A 243 -6.22 19.37 -16.81
C SER A 243 -6.16 19.74 -15.33
N ILE A 244 -5.11 19.32 -14.63
CA ILE A 244 -4.97 19.57 -13.18
C ILE A 244 -4.98 21.07 -12.88
N ARG A 245 -4.24 21.89 -13.64
CA ARG A 245 -4.21 23.33 -13.45
C ARG A 245 -5.49 24.01 -13.91
N GLY A 246 -6.11 23.54 -14.99
CA GLY A 246 -7.38 24.08 -15.47
C GLY A 246 -8.52 23.87 -14.46
N ASP A 247 -8.51 22.74 -13.74
CA ASP A 247 -9.58 22.42 -12.79
C ASP A 247 -9.35 23.04 -11.40
N TYR A 248 -8.08 23.24 -11.02
CA TYR A 248 -7.74 23.56 -9.64
C TYR A 248 -6.93 24.84 -9.45
N SER A 249 -6.47 25.54 -10.49
CA SER A 249 -5.58 26.70 -10.32
C SER A 249 -6.11 27.94 -11.03
N ILE A 250 -5.75 29.12 -10.50
CA ILE A 250 -6.16 30.42 -11.04
C ILE A 250 -4.90 31.23 -11.38
N ASP A 251 -4.05 31.48 -10.38
CA ASP A 251 -2.87 32.32 -10.53
C ASP A 251 -1.60 31.55 -10.94
N LEU A 252 -0.75 32.18 -11.75
CA LEU A 252 0.52 31.62 -12.22
C LEU A 252 1.43 31.17 -11.09
N GLY A 253 1.52 31.96 -10.02
CA GLY A 253 2.35 31.67 -8.85
C GLY A 253 1.77 30.58 -7.92
N ARG A 254 0.55 30.11 -8.19
CA ARG A 254 -0.18 29.11 -7.38
C ARG A 254 -0.79 28.04 -8.28
N ASN A 255 0.07 27.43 -9.10
CA ASN A 255 -0.30 26.43 -10.09
C ASN A 255 -0.12 24.97 -9.62
N ILE A 256 -0.07 24.75 -8.29
CA ILE A 256 -0.19 23.50 -7.52
C ILE A 256 0.77 22.34 -7.79
N CYS A 257 1.39 22.26 -8.98
CA CYS A 257 2.16 21.11 -9.40
C CYS A 257 3.31 21.48 -10.34
N HIS A 258 4.35 20.66 -10.33
CA HIS A 258 5.50 20.66 -11.23
C HIS A 258 5.60 19.30 -11.92
N GLY A 259 6.12 19.27 -13.14
CA GLY A 259 6.51 18.05 -13.83
C GLY A 259 7.62 18.32 -14.83
N SER A 260 8.56 17.37 -14.96
CA SER A 260 9.69 17.47 -15.87
C SER A 260 9.23 17.76 -17.31
N ASP A 261 9.98 18.56 -18.05
CA ASP A 261 9.66 18.97 -19.42
C ASP A 261 10.49 18.26 -20.51
N SER A 262 11.58 17.58 -20.13
CA SER A 262 12.37 16.73 -21.01
C SER A 262 12.92 15.49 -20.28
N PRO A 263 13.40 14.47 -21.02
CA PRO A 263 14.12 13.34 -20.45
C PRO A 263 15.34 13.76 -19.61
N GLU A 264 16.09 14.76 -20.05
CA GLU A 264 17.27 15.27 -19.35
C GLU A 264 16.89 15.96 -18.04
N ALA A 265 15.84 16.78 -18.06
CA ALA A 265 15.30 17.41 -16.85
C ALA A 265 14.76 16.34 -15.89
N ALA A 266 14.03 15.35 -16.39
CA ALA A 266 13.53 14.24 -15.57
C ALA A 266 14.67 13.46 -14.91
N ALA A 267 15.76 13.19 -15.64
CA ALA A 267 16.93 12.52 -15.08
C ALA A 267 17.57 13.33 -13.95
N HIS A 268 17.85 14.62 -14.19
CA HIS A 268 18.43 15.50 -13.19
C HIS A 268 17.55 15.62 -11.93
N GLU A 269 16.25 15.84 -12.12
CA GLU A 269 15.28 15.99 -11.04
C GLU A 269 15.14 14.69 -10.24
N LEU A 270 15.04 13.54 -10.89
CA LEU A 270 14.90 12.26 -10.19
C LEU A 270 16.15 11.86 -9.42
N GLU A 271 17.35 12.10 -9.96
CA GLU A 271 18.61 11.86 -9.23
C GLU A 271 18.74 12.76 -7.99
N MET A 272 18.34 14.03 -8.12
CA MET A 272 18.36 14.98 -7.02
C MET A 272 17.34 14.64 -5.94
N TRP A 273 16.10 14.34 -6.33
CA TRP A 273 15.00 14.13 -5.40
C TRP A 273 14.92 12.71 -4.89
N PHE A 274 15.47 11.70 -5.56
CA PHE A 274 15.50 10.30 -5.12
C PHE A 274 16.93 9.71 -5.21
N PRO A 275 17.92 10.27 -4.49
CA PRO A 275 19.29 9.76 -4.50
C PRO A 275 19.41 8.33 -3.97
N GLU A 276 18.47 7.91 -3.12
CA GLU A 276 18.33 6.54 -2.63
C GLU A 276 17.79 5.56 -3.67
N GLY A 277 17.32 6.07 -4.82
CA GLY A 277 16.63 5.31 -5.85
C GLY A 277 15.12 5.24 -5.65
N VAL A 278 14.47 4.42 -6.49
CA VAL A 278 13.02 4.20 -6.51
C VAL A 278 12.73 2.70 -6.53
N ASN A 279 11.45 2.33 -6.38
CA ASN A 279 11.04 0.93 -6.31
C ASN A 279 10.68 0.40 -7.70
N ASP A 280 11.44 -0.60 -8.15
CA ASP A 280 11.13 -1.38 -9.34
C ASP A 280 10.16 -2.52 -9.00
N TRP A 281 8.98 -2.52 -9.61
CA TRP A 281 7.96 -3.57 -9.43
C TRP A 281 7.15 -3.80 -10.71
N GLY A 282 6.64 -5.03 -10.87
CA GLY A 282 5.76 -5.40 -11.96
C GLY A 282 4.30 -5.12 -11.63
N LYS A 283 3.62 -4.34 -12.47
CA LYS A 283 2.21 -3.99 -12.26
C LYS A 283 1.34 -5.01 -13.01
N THR A 284 0.50 -5.72 -12.26
CA THR A 284 -0.25 -6.89 -12.75
C THR A 284 -1.22 -6.60 -13.88
N VAL A 285 -1.58 -5.33 -14.09
CA VAL A 285 -2.49 -4.88 -15.15
C VAL A 285 -1.77 -4.33 -16.38
N ASP A 286 -0.43 -4.37 -16.45
CA ASP A 286 0.33 -3.78 -17.55
C ASP A 286 -0.06 -4.35 -18.92
N SER A 287 -0.39 -5.65 -18.99
CA SER A 287 -0.86 -6.31 -20.23
C SER A 287 -2.22 -5.79 -20.74
N TRP A 288 -2.98 -5.07 -19.91
CA TRP A 288 -4.23 -4.42 -20.28
C TRP A 288 -4.06 -2.94 -20.58
N VAL A 289 -2.89 -2.37 -20.26
CA VAL A 289 -2.55 -0.95 -20.48
C VAL A 289 -1.67 -0.80 -21.72
N TYR A 290 -0.76 -1.74 -21.96
CA TYR A 290 0.17 -1.75 -23.09
C TYR A 290 -0.07 -2.96 -23.97
N GLU A 291 -0.09 -2.74 -25.29
CA GLU A 291 -0.08 -3.81 -26.29
C GLU A 291 1.30 -4.46 -26.33
N SER A 292 1.31 -5.80 -26.38
CA SER A 292 2.50 -6.66 -26.42
C SER A 292 3.00 -6.88 -27.84
#